data_AF-A0AAN9RSV8-F1
#
_entry.id   AF-A0AAN9RSV8-F1
#
_cell.length_a   1.000
_cell.length_b   1.000
_cell.length_c   1.000
_cell.angle_alpha   90.00
_cell.angle_beta   90.00
_cell.angle_gamma   90.00
#
_symmetry.space_group_name_H-M   'P 1'
#
loop_
_entity.id
_entity.type
_entity.pdbx_description
1 polymer ?
#
loop_
_entity_poly.entity_id
_entity_poly.type
_entity_poly.pdbx_seq_one_letter_code
_entity_poly.pdbx_strand_id
1 'polypeptide(L)'
;MSPVNSLSSRVQTFVDVSSLVSLDVQNSSSNQLSYISEELPKLQSLWIECGSDLQLSRDTASILDSLYATNSEESESSGTTSQMQNVFTLIEANSSSKSFEKTLLIQMGTSWEITHILKQRILQNMTTSDGGDCLLPGDCYPDWLTFSSKGSSVTFEIPQVNGRNLKTMMCHIHYSSSENITSDGLTNLLVINHTKTTIQLYKRNALASFEDEEWQRVLSNIEPKNKVQIVVVF
;
A
#
# COMPACT_ATOMS: atom_id res chain seq x y z
N MET A 1 -41.34 -20.43 24.84
CA MET A 1 -40.36 -20.96 23.88
C MET A 1 -39.92 -19.79 23.01
N SER A 2 -38.66 -19.40 23.11
CA SER A 2 -38.08 -18.34 22.29
C SER A 2 -37.10 -18.98 21.30
N PRO A 3 -37.10 -18.62 20.00
CA PRO A 3 -36.17 -19.20 19.06
C PRO A 3 -34.77 -18.61 19.27
N VAL A 4 -33.78 -19.50 19.26
CA VAL A 4 -32.36 -19.17 19.35
C VAL A 4 -31.91 -18.74 17.96
N ASN A 5 -31.51 -17.48 17.80
CA ASN A 5 -30.89 -16.99 16.57
C ASN A 5 -29.47 -17.56 16.47
N SER A 6 -29.29 -18.59 15.63
CA SER A 6 -27.97 -19.06 15.21
C SER A 6 -27.37 -18.06 14.22
N LEU A 7 -26.36 -17.30 14.65
CA LEU A 7 -25.50 -16.50 13.78
C LEU A 7 -24.76 -17.42 12.81
N SER A 8 -25.12 -17.32 11.53
CA SER A 8 -24.46 -18.00 10.43
C SER A 8 -23.10 -17.34 10.17
N SER A 9 -22.02 -17.88 10.74
CA SER A 9 -20.66 -17.58 10.28
C SER A 9 -20.44 -18.31 8.96
N ARG A 10 -20.66 -17.63 7.84
CA ARG A 10 -20.38 -18.19 6.51
C ARG A 10 -18.86 -18.18 6.27
N VAL A 11 -18.16 -19.12 6.89
CA VAL A 11 -16.79 -19.48 6.53
C VAL A 11 -16.90 -20.37 5.29
N GLN A 12 -16.67 -19.80 4.11
CA GLN A 12 -16.49 -20.58 2.90
C GLN A 12 -15.04 -21.07 2.90
N THR A 13 -14.77 -22.21 3.56
CA THR A 13 -13.49 -22.93 3.40
C THR A 13 -13.40 -23.39 1.95
N PHE A 14 -12.58 -22.73 1.15
CA PHE A 14 -12.29 -23.17 -0.21
C PHE A 14 -11.22 -24.26 -0.16
N VAL A 15 -11.69 -25.50 -0.24
CA VAL A 15 -10.87 -26.62 -0.70
C VAL A 15 -10.72 -26.45 -2.21
N ASP A 16 -9.47 -26.38 -2.67
CA ASP A 16 -9.02 -26.17 -4.07
C ASP A 16 -8.70 -24.70 -4.43
N VAL A 17 -7.50 -24.24 -4.03
CA VAL A 17 -7.04 -22.84 -4.15
C VAL A 17 -5.67 -22.75 -4.83
N SER A 18 -5.65 -22.89 -6.15
CA SER A 18 -4.44 -22.67 -6.97
C SER A 18 -4.49 -21.36 -7.78
N SER A 19 -5.53 -20.52 -7.62
CA SER A 19 -5.76 -19.33 -8.45
C SER A 19 -6.30 -18.08 -7.72
N LEU A 20 -6.18 -17.99 -6.38
CA LEU A 20 -6.71 -16.83 -5.66
C LEU A 20 -5.91 -15.55 -5.95
N VAL A 21 -6.51 -14.66 -6.75
CA VAL A 21 -5.96 -13.32 -7.05
C VAL A 21 -6.24 -12.33 -5.91
N SER A 22 -7.39 -12.45 -5.23
CA SER A 22 -7.78 -11.55 -4.13
C SER A 22 -8.52 -12.30 -3.03
N LEU A 23 -8.31 -11.89 -1.78
CA LEU A 23 -9.02 -12.44 -0.61
C LEU A 23 -9.63 -11.30 0.22
N ASP A 24 -10.90 -11.43 0.55
CA ASP A 24 -11.64 -10.49 1.41
C ASP A 24 -12.13 -11.24 2.66
N VAL A 25 -11.68 -10.79 3.83
CA VAL A 25 -11.92 -11.45 5.12
C VAL A 25 -12.69 -10.49 6.03
N GLN A 26 -13.98 -10.77 6.17
CA GLN A 26 -14.86 -10.03 7.08
C GLN A 26 -14.82 -10.61 8.49
N ASN A 27 -14.72 -9.74 9.49
CA ASN A 27 -14.79 -10.08 10.92
C ASN A 27 -13.84 -11.25 11.24
N SER A 28 -12.56 -11.08 10.92
CA SER A 28 -11.57 -12.13 11.07
C SER A 28 -11.53 -12.61 12.53
N SER A 29 -11.37 -13.91 12.74
CA SER A 29 -10.97 -14.44 14.05
C SER A 29 -9.46 -14.71 14.01
N SER A 30 -8.80 -14.68 15.16
CA SER A 30 -7.34 -14.89 15.26
C SER A 30 -6.86 -16.19 14.60
N ASN A 31 -7.72 -17.22 14.54
CA ASN A 31 -7.39 -18.53 13.97
C ASN A 31 -7.44 -18.56 12.43
N GLN A 32 -7.95 -17.51 11.79
CA GLN A 32 -7.99 -17.43 10.31
C GLN A 32 -6.68 -16.91 9.73
N LEU A 33 -5.87 -16.18 10.50
CA LEU A 33 -4.61 -15.61 9.99
C LEU A 33 -3.48 -16.61 9.83
N SER A 34 -3.49 -17.69 10.63
CA SER A 34 -2.57 -18.81 10.40
C SER A 34 -2.77 -19.42 9.01
N TYR A 35 -4.03 -19.54 8.55
CA TYR A 35 -4.34 -19.98 7.19
C TYR A 35 -3.98 -18.92 6.14
N ILE A 36 -4.22 -17.64 6.44
CA ILE A 36 -3.87 -16.54 5.52
C ILE A 36 -2.36 -16.45 5.33
N SER A 37 -1.54 -16.76 6.34
CA SER A 37 -0.08 -16.77 6.20
C SER A 37 0.42 -17.81 5.20
N GLU A 38 -0.21 -18.99 5.13
CA GLU A 38 0.15 -20.02 4.14
C GLU A 38 -0.26 -19.63 2.71
N GLU A 39 -1.33 -18.84 2.58
CA GLU A 39 -1.87 -18.39 1.29
C GLU A 39 -1.34 -17.02 0.85
N LEU A 40 -0.76 -16.23 1.76
CA LEU A 40 -0.24 -14.88 1.52
C LEU A 40 0.77 -14.84 0.35
N PRO A 41 1.70 -15.81 0.20
CA PRO A 41 2.62 -15.83 -0.94
C PRO A 41 1.90 -15.98 -2.29
N LYS A 42 0.70 -16.57 -2.33
CA LYS A 42 -0.07 -16.80 -3.57
C LYS A 42 -1.01 -15.64 -3.92
N LEU A 43 -1.47 -14.88 -2.93
CA LEU A 43 -2.43 -13.78 -3.12
C LEU A 43 -1.79 -12.56 -3.80
N GLN A 44 -2.51 -11.86 -4.67
CA GLN A 44 -2.09 -10.56 -5.23
C GLN A 44 -2.59 -9.38 -4.39
N SER A 45 -3.74 -9.56 -3.73
CA SER A 45 -4.31 -8.56 -2.81
C SER A 45 -5.07 -9.23 -1.67
N LEU A 46 -5.14 -8.54 -0.54
CA LEU A 46 -5.82 -9.01 0.67
C LEU A 46 -6.53 -7.82 1.32
N TRP A 47 -7.79 -8.02 1.70
CA TRP A 47 -8.59 -7.09 2.48
C TRP A 47 -9.06 -7.78 3.75
N ILE A 48 -8.84 -7.15 4.90
CA ILE A 48 -9.26 -7.67 6.20
C ILE A 48 -10.00 -6.57 6.96
N GLU A 49 -11.15 -6.93 7.51
CA GLU A 49 -11.85 -6.15 8.52
C GLU A 49 -11.65 -6.79 9.90
N CYS A 50 -10.93 -6.09 10.77
CA CYS A 50 -10.64 -6.52 12.14
C CYS A 50 -11.75 -6.06 13.08
N GLY A 51 -12.08 -6.87 14.10
CA GLY A 51 -13.13 -6.55 15.06
C GLY A 51 -12.70 -5.59 16.18
N SER A 52 -11.42 -5.23 16.28
CA SER A 52 -10.89 -4.31 17.30
C SER A 52 -9.50 -3.77 16.96
N ASP A 53 -9.06 -2.70 17.63
CA ASP A 53 -7.71 -2.12 17.51
C ASP A 53 -6.59 -3.09 17.90
N LEU A 54 -6.84 -3.90 18.95
CA LEU A 54 -5.89 -4.93 19.39
C LEU A 54 -5.72 -6.00 18.32
N GLN A 55 -6.82 -6.38 17.67
CA GLN A 55 -6.78 -7.30 16.56
C GLN A 55 -6.09 -6.68 15.34
N LEU A 56 -6.43 -5.45 14.98
CA LEU A 56 -5.76 -4.71 13.89
C LEU A 56 -4.24 -4.72 14.06
N SER A 57 -3.76 -4.43 15.27
CA SER A 57 -2.34 -4.40 15.61
C SER A 57 -1.68 -5.77 15.46
N ARG A 58 -2.35 -6.82 15.97
CA ARG A 58 -1.85 -8.20 15.89
C ARG A 58 -1.82 -8.72 14.45
N ASP A 59 -2.90 -8.48 13.71
CA ASP A 59 -3.09 -8.94 12.34
C ASP A 59 -2.08 -8.24 11.42
N THR A 60 -1.87 -6.93 11.62
CA THR A 60 -0.82 -6.16 10.91
C THR A 60 0.57 -6.71 11.18
N ALA A 61 0.92 -6.96 12.45
CA ALA A 61 2.23 -7.51 12.80
C ALA A 61 2.45 -8.88 12.16
N SER A 62 1.45 -9.78 12.24
CA SER A 62 1.53 -11.10 11.61
C SER A 62 1.73 -11.02 10.10
N ILE A 63 1.01 -10.12 9.41
CA ILE A 63 1.15 -9.95 7.95
C ILE A 63 2.55 -9.44 7.62
N LEU A 64 3.05 -8.44 8.34
CA LEU A 64 4.39 -7.89 8.11
C LEU A 64 5.48 -8.94 8.38
N ASP A 65 5.39 -9.69 9.47
CA ASP A 65 6.32 -10.76 9.80
C ASP A 65 6.37 -11.83 8.69
N SER A 66 5.20 -12.26 8.17
CA SER A 66 5.12 -13.21 7.05
C SER A 66 5.70 -12.65 5.75
N LEU A 67 5.49 -11.36 5.46
CA LEU A 67 6.06 -10.71 4.28
C LEU A 67 7.59 -10.62 4.37
N TYR A 68 8.12 -10.21 5.53
CA TYR A 68 9.56 -10.13 5.75
C TYR A 68 10.24 -11.51 5.73
N ALA A 69 9.58 -12.54 6.27
CA ALA A 69 10.07 -13.91 6.18
C ALA A 69 10.15 -14.40 4.72
N THR A 70 9.10 -14.15 3.92
CA THR A 70 9.05 -14.57 2.51
C THR A 70 10.12 -13.86 1.67
N ASN A 71 10.31 -12.55 1.86
CA ASN A 71 11.34 -11.78 1.14
C ASN A 71 12.77 -12.27 1.47
N SER A 72 13.00 -12.83 2.66
CA SER A 72 14.30 -13.38 3.04
C SER A 72 14.62 -14.71 2.33
N GLU A 73 13.60 -15.50 2.00
CA GLU A 73 13.75 -16.80 1.32
C GLU A 73 13.78 -16.64 -0.21
N GLU A 74 12.98 -15.72 -0.77
CA GLU A 74 12.93 -15.47 -2.23
C GLU A 74 14.23 -14.84 -2.75
N SER A 75 15.01 -14.19 -1.88
CA SER A 75 16.36 -13.70 -2.19
C SER A 75 17.35 -14.83 -2.54
N GLU A 76 17.00 -16.11 -2.33
CA GLU A 76 17.82 -17.27 -2.73
C GLU A 76 17.41 -17.88 -4.10
N SER A 77 16.28 -17.49 -4.69
CA SER A 77 15.84 -17.98 -6.01
C SER A 77 15.91 -16.89 -7.08
N SER A 78 17.00 -16.88 -7.84
CA SER A 78 17.16 -16.04 -9.03
C SER A 78 16.14 -16.39 -10.11
N GLY A 79 15.44 -15.38 -10.65
CA GLY A 79 15.10 -15.35 -12.08
C GLY A 79 13.74 -14.77 -12.43
N THR A 80 13.73 -13.53 -12.91
CA THR A 80 13.32 -13.09 -14.27
C THR A 80 12.94 -11.62 -14.18
N THR A 81 13.84 -10.74 -14.61
CA THR A 81 13.56 -9.30 -14.76
C THR A 81 12.51 -9.10 -15.85
N SER A 82 11.28 -8.83 -15.43
CA SER A 82 10.22 -8.32 -16.29
C SER A 82 10.31 -6.79 -16.28
N GLN A 83 10.79 -6.20 -17.39
CA GLN A 83 10.62 -4.77 -17.64
C GLN A 83 9.14 -4.50 -17.88
N MET A 84 8.38 -4.28 -16.82
CA MET A 84 6.96 -3.95 -16.91
C MET A 84 6.78 -2.43 -16.74
N GLN A 85 6.72 -1.74 -17.88
CA GLN A 85 6.19 -0.39 -17.97
C GLN A 85 4.66 -0.48 -17.98
N ASN A 86 4.01 -0.05 -16.90
CA ASN A 86 2.96 0.99 -16.88
C ASN A 86 2.11 0.96 -15.59
N VAL A 87 1.44 2.09 -15.35
CA VAL A 87 0.69 2.58 -14.16
C VAL A 87 1.56 3.07 -13.00
N PHE A 88 2.73 2.48 -12.77
CA PHE A 88 3.77 3.10 -11.94
C PHE A 88 4.60 4.08 -12.76
N THR A 89 4.81 5.29 -12.26
CA THR A 89 5.97 6.06 -12.72
C THR A 89 7.11 5.77 -11.76
N LEU A 90 7.78 4.63 -11.98
CA LEU A 90 9.11 4.39 -11.42
C LEU A 90 10.04 5.38 -12.12
N ILE A 91 10.32 6.50 -11.45
CA ILE A 91 11.32 7.46 -11.92
C ILE A 91 12.56 7.17 -11.12
N GLU A 92 13.36 6.24 -11.64
CA GLU A 92 14.67 5.95 -11.07
C GLU A 92 15.61 7.10 -11.45
N ALA A 93 15.69 8.10 -10.57
CA ALA A 93 16.65 9.19 -10.69
C ALA A 93 17.93 8.80 -9.95
N ASN A 94 18.96 8.38 -10.70
CA ASN A 94 20.27 8.10 -10.12
C ASN A 94 20.96 9.41 -9.75
N SER A 95 21.25 9.62 -8.46
CA SER A 95 22.18 10.68 -8.06
C SER A 95 23.59 10.32 -8.58
N SER A 96 24.36 11.30 -9.06
CA SER A 96 25.73 11.12 -9.55
C SER A 96 26.76 10.84 -8.44
N SER A 97 26.30 10.72 -7.19
CA SER A 97 27.11 10.46 -6.01
C SER A 97 27.01 8.98 -5.59
N LYS A 98 27.98 8.49 -4.84
CA LYS A 98 28.27 7.07 -4.53
C LYS A 98 27.16 6.29 -3.77
N SER A 99 25.97 6.85 -3.63
CA SER A 99 24.77 6.19 -3.11
C SER A 99 23.68 6.17 -4.17
N PHE A 100 23.26 4.97 -4.56
CA PHE A 100 22.09 4.75 -5.42
C PHE A 100 20.82 5.11 -4.64
N GLU A 101 20.52 6.41 -4.62
CA GLU A 101 19.23 6.91 -4.18
C GLU A 101 18.21 6.63 -5.27
N LYS A 102 17.12 5.97 -4.91
CA LYS A 102 16.02 5.64 -5.80
C LYS A 102 14.75 6.29 -5.28
N THR A 103 13.89 6.69 -6.21
CA THR A 103 12.59 7.28 -5.91
C THR A 103 11.48 6.44 -6.51
N LEU A 104 10.38 6.30 -5.79
CA LEU A 104 9.17 5.65 -6.28
C LEU A 104 7.96 6.53 -6.00
N LEU A 105 7.13 6.74 -7.02
CA LEU A 105 5.88 7.47 -6.92
C LEU A 105 4.70 6.52 -7.19
N ILE A 106 3.86 6.34 -6.17
CA ILE A 106 2.63 5.56 -6.24
C ILE A 106 1.46 6.53 -6.24
N GLN A 107 0.63 6.49 -7.28
CA GLN A 107 -0.63 7.21 -7.32
C GLN A 107 -1.77 6.26 -6.99
N MET A 108 -2.55 6.59 -5.96
CA MET A 108 -3.72 5.83 -5.53
C MET A 108 -4.96 6.68 -5.75
N GLY A 109 -5.74 6.38 -6.79
CA GLY A 109 -6.92 7.17 -7.14
C GLY A 109 -6.94 7.63 -8.59
N THR A 110 -8.06 8.24 -8.95
CA THR A 110 -8.31 8.72 -10.31
C THR A 110 -7.41 9.89 -10.67
N SER A 111 -7.01 9.95 -11.95
CA SER A 111 -6.30 11.09 -12.48
C SER A 111 -7.26 12.27 -12.73
N TRP A 112 -6.87 13.46 -12.28
CA TRP A 112 -7.57 14.73 -12.53
C TRP A 112 -6.56 15.84 -12.83
N GLU A 113 -7.02 17.02 -13.23
CA GLU A 113 -6.19 18.21 -13.51
C GLU A 113 -5.18 18.51 -12.38
N ILE A 114 -5.67 18.57 -11.14
CA ILE A 114 -4.88 18.83 -9.93
C ILE A 114 -3.85 17.71 -9.70
N THR A 115 -4.26 16.46 -9.90
CA THR A 115 -3.39 15.28 -9.80
C THR A 115 -2.24 15.37 -10.81
N HIS A 116 -2.52 15.80 -12.04
CA HIS A 116 -1.48 16.00 -13.06
C HIS A 116 -0.49 17.11 -12.65
N ILE A 117 -0.99 18.25 -12.18
CA ILE A 117 -0.14 19.36 -11.69
C ILE A 117 0.74 18.89 -10.54
N LEU A 118 0.17 18.16 -9.57
CA LEU A 118 0.88 17.63 -8.43
C LEU A 118 1.98 16.65 -8.86
N LYS A 119 1.66 15.72 -9.76
CA LYS A 119 2.63 14.77 -10.34
C LYS A 119 3.79 15.48 -11.03
N GLN A 120 3.50 16.51 -11.83
CA GLN A 120 4.53 17.29 -12.51
C GLN A 120 5.43 18.03 -11.52
N ARG A 121 4.87 18.62 -10.45
CA ARG A 121 5.66 19.28 -9.40
C ARG A 121 6.58 18.30 -8.67
N ILE A 122 6.07 17.13 -8.30
CA ILE A 122 6.86 16.06 -7.67
C ILE A 122 8.02 15.67 -8.60
N LEU A 123 7.72 15.42 -9.88
CA LEU A 123 8.72 15.03 -10.87
C LEU A 123 9.78 16.13 -11.11
N GLN A 124 9.36 17.39 -11.22
CA GLN A 124 10.31 18.52 -11.36
C GLN A 124 11.23 18.65 -10.14
N ASN A 125 10.73 18.41 -8.93
CA ASN A 125 11.56 18.43 -7.73
C ASN A 125 12.60 17.31 -7.72
N MET A 126 12.31 16.14 -8.31
CA MET A 126 13.31 15.06 -8.47
C MET A 126 14.48 15.46 -9.37
N THR A 127 14.19 16.18 -10.46
CA THR A 127 15.18 16.45 -11.51
C THR A 127 16.03 17.68 -11.24
N THR A 128 15.59 18.56 -10.34
CA THR A 128 16.25 19.84 -10.05
C THR A 128 16.98 19.87 -8.70
N SER A 129 16.75 18.88 -7.83
CA SER A 129 17.43 18.76 -6.53
C SER A 129 18.89 18.35 -6.72
N ASP A 130 19.78 19.33 -6.83
CA ASP A 130 21.25 19.17 -6.89
C ASP A 130 21.88 18.77 -5.52
N GLY A 131 21.05 18.34 -4.56
CA GLY A 131 21.48 17.99 -3.22
C GLY A 131 20.38 17.47 -2.30
N GLY A 132 20.28 16.13 -2.24
CA GLY A 132 19.95 15.36 -1.03
C GLY A 132 18.49 15.28 -0.56
N ASP A 133 17.67 16.32 -0.75
CA ASP A 133 16.30 16.31 -0.24
C ASP A 133 15.31 16.54 -1.38
N CYS A 134 14.78 15.46 -1.93
CA CYS A 134 13.65 15.53 -2.84
C CYS A 134 12.41 16.00 -2.07
N LEU A 135 12.19 17.31 -2.09
CA LEU A 135 11.10 17.94 -1.37
C LEU A 135 9.78 17.55 -2.03
N LEU A 136 8.90 16.89 -1.28
CA LEU A 136 7.48 16.87 -1.63
C LEU A 136 7.00 18.32 -1.84
N PRO A 137 6.12 18.57 -2.81
CA PRO A 137 5.52 19.89 -2.95
C PRO A 137 4.87 20.26 -1.61
N GLY A 138 5.13 21.48 -1.14
CA GLY A 138 4.46 21.99 0.06
C GLY A 138 2.94 21.95 -0.09
N ASP A 139 2.25 22.09 1.04
CA ASP A 139 0.79 22.11 1.10
C ASP A 139 0.21 23.18 0.17
N CYS A 140 -0.90 22.85 -0.49
CA CYS A 140 -1.67 23.79 -1.29
C CYS A 140 -3.15 23.65 -0.93
N TYR A 141 -3.55 24.27 0.18
CA TYR A 141 -4.93 24.20 0.64
C TYR A 141 -5.86 24.97 -0.32
N PRO A 142 -7.01 24.40 -0.73
CA PRO A 142 -7.61 23.16 -0.27
C PRO A 142 -7.38 21.97 -1.22
N ASP A 143 -6.44 22.08 -2.15
CA ASP A 143 -6.23 21.16 -3.28
C ASP A 143 -5.42 19.92 -2.89
N TRP A 144 -4.35 20.06 -2.09
CA TRP A 144 -3.60 18.93 -1.51
C TRP A 144 -2.91 19.30 -0.21
N LEU A 145 -2.60 18.27 0.57
CA LEU A 145 -1.81 18.32 1.80
C LEU A 145 -0.73 17.25 1.75
N THR A 146 0.39 17.52 2.40
CA THR A 146 1.60 16.72 2.35
C THR A 146 1.91 16.17 3.74
N PHE A 147 2.23 14.88 3.80
CA PHE A 147 2.62 14.18 5.02
C PHE A 147 3.94 13.45 4.77
N SER A 148 4.88 13.53 5.72
CA SER A 148 6.17 12.86 5.62
C SER A 148 6.56 12.20 6.94
N SER A 149 7.32 11.12 6.84
CA SER A 149 7.89 10.39 7.97
C SER A 149 9.19 9.72 7.52
N LYS A 150 10.06 9.40 8.49
CA LYS A 150 11.23 8.56 8.26
C LYS A 150 10.85 7.09 8.49
N GLY A 151 11.31 6.21 7.61
CA GLY A 151 11.08 4.76 7.69
C GLY A 151 10.13 4.27 6.60
N SER A 152 9.59 3.07 6.78
CA SER A 152 8.74 2.37 5.80
C SER A 152 7.25 2.67 5.94
N SER A 153 6.84 3.60 6.83
CA SER A 153 5.43 3.94 6.99
C SER A 153 5.19 5.40 7.36
N VAL A 154 4.05 5.91 6.92
CA VAL A 154 3.53 7.24 7.28
C VAL A 154 2.12 7.08 7.84
N THR A 155 1.81 7.76 8.94
CA THR A 155 0.48 7.77 9.55
C THR A 155 -0.02 9.20 9.64
N PHE A 156 -1.26 9.43 9.22
CA PHE A 156 -1.88 10.74 9.20
C PHE A 156 -3.39 10.63 9.35
N GLU A 157 -4.01 11.73 9.76
CA GLU A 157 -5.46 11.85 9.77
C GLU A 157 -5.93 12.47 8.44
N ILE A 158 -6.98 11.90 7.84
CA ILE A 158 -7.54 12.43 6.59
C ILE A 158 -8.17 13.81 6.88
N PRO A 159 -7.71 14.88 6.22
CA PRO A 159 -8.20 16.23 6.48
C PRO A 159 -9.68 16.35 6.12
N GLN A 160 -10.45 17.02 6.97
CA GLN A 160 -11.81 17.42 6.65
C GLN A 160 -11.78 18.77 5.93
N VAL A 161 -12.17 18.79 4.65
CA VAL A 161 -12.27 20.00 3.84
C VAL A 161 -13.71 20.19 3.38
N ASN A 162 -14.33 21.32 3.75
CA ASN A 162 -15.74 21.57 3.48
C ASN A 162 -16.04 21.54 1.97
N GLY A 163 -17.03 20.72 1.59
CA GLY A 163 -17.46 20.59 0.19
C GLY A 163 -16.47 19.86 -0.73
N ARG A 164 -15.44 19.20 -0.17
CA ARG A 164 -14.45 18.44 -0.94
C ARG A 164 -14.33 17.02 -0.41
N ASN A 165 -14.06 16.10 -1.33
CA ASN A 165 -13.80 14.68 -1.05
C ASN A 165 -12.39 14.32 -1.54
N LEU A 166 -11.77 13.34 -0.88
CA LEU A 166 -10.50 12.78 -1.33
C LEU A 166 -10.68 12.15 -2.73
N LYS A 167 -9.82 12.53 -3.67
CA LYS A 167 -9.82 12.00 -5.05
C LYS A 167 -8.63 11.12 -5.35
N THR A 168 -7.47 11.51 -4.83
CA THR A 168 -6.21 10.83 -5.08
C THR A 168 -5.30 10.98 -3.86
N MET A 169 -4.50 9.97 -3.61
CA MET A 169 -3.35 10.02 -2.71
C MET A 169 -2.09 9.71 -3.53
N MET A 170 -1.01 10.45 -3.31
CA MET A 170 0.29 10.14 -3.92
C MET A 170 1.29 9.80 -2.81
N CYS A 171 1.89 8.62 -2.89
CA CYS A 171 2.96 8.20 -2.01
C CYS A 171 4.28 8.37 -2.75
N HIS A 172 5.15 9.22 -2.20
CA HIS A 172 6.49 9.43 -2.71
C HIS A 172 7.49 8.82 -1.75
N ILE A 173 8.32 7.91 -2.25
CA ILE A 173 9.19 7.07 -1.46
C ILE A 173 10.63 7.30 -1.90
N HIS A 174 11.47 7.74 -0.96
CA HIS A 174 12.93 7.74 -1.08
C HIS A 174 13.52 6.55 -0.38
N TYR A 175 14.39 5.83 -1.08
CA TYR A 175 15.15 4.76 -0.48
C TYR A 175 16.55 4.67 -1.08
N SER A 176 17.51 4.24 -0.26
CA SER A 176 18.87 3.96 -0.67
C SER A 176 19.08 2.45 -0.69
N SER A 177 19.61 1.92 -1.80
CA SER A 177 19.99 0.51 -1.90
C SER A 177 21.50 0.35 -2.01
N SER A 178 22.08 -0.66 -1.37
CA SER A 178 23.41 -1.15 -1.75
C SER A 178 23.34 -1.79 -3.14
N GLU A 179 24.43 -1.69 -3.88
CA GLU A 179 24.67 -1.90 -5.32
C GLU A 179 24.16 -3.22 -5.97
N ASN A 180 23.53 -4.13 -5.20
CA ASN A 180 23.13 -5.48 -5.66
C ASN A 180 21.61 -5.76 -5.66
N ILE A 181 20.75 -4.83 -5.23
CA ILE A 181 19.29 -5.05 -5.36
C ILE A 181 18.87 -4.60 -6.76
N THR A 182 18.64 -5.59 -7.62
CA THR A 182 17.93 -5.42 -8.91
C THR A 182 16.72 -4.51 -8.70
N SER A 183 16.48 -3.58 -9.63
CA SER A 183 15.61 -2.38 -9.61
C SER A 183 14.21 -2.40 -8.94
N ASP A 184 13.79 -3.51 -8.35
CA ASP A 184 12.44 -3.79 -7.90
C ASP A 184 12.29 -3.76 -6.37
N GLY A 185 12.80 -2.72 -5.71
CA GLY A 185 12.80 -2.61 -4.24
C GLY A 185 11.44 -2.81 -3.55
N LEU A 186 10.33 -2.24 -4.03
CA LEU A 186 9.00 -2.37 -3.39
C LEU A 186 8.27 -3.70 -3.67
N THR A 187 8.20 -4.63 -2.72
CA THR A 187 7.40 -5.85 -2.91
C THR A 187 5.90 -5.64 -2.64
N ASN A 188 5.53 -4.91 -1.58
CA ASN A 188 4.13 -4.79 -1.14
C ASN A 188 3.76 -3.40 -0.58
N LEU A 189 2.50 -2.99 -0.80
CA LEU A 189 1.89 -1.80 -0.20
C LEU A 189 0.77 -2.21 0.74
N LEU A 190 0.78 -1.67 1.97
CA LEU A 190 -0.34 -1.80 2.90
C LEU A 190 -1.01 -0.45 3.13
N VAL A 191 -2.34 -0.45 3.13
CA VAL A 191 -3.19 0.67 3.51
C VAL A 191 -3.99 0.24 4.75
N ILE A 192 -3.63 0.78 5.90
CA ILE A 192 -4.22 0.45 7.19
C ILE A 192 -5.10 1.61 7.63
N ASN A 193 -6.39 1.36 7.84
CA ASN A 193 -7.30 2.34 8.43
C ASN A 193 -7.52 1.99 9.90
N HIS A 194 -6.91 2.77 10.79
CA HIS A 194 -7.02 2.60 12.23
C HIS A 194 -8.42 2.95 12.76
N THR A 195 -9.15 3.83 12.09
CA THR A 195 -10.50 4.22 12.49
C THR A 195 -11.55 3.19 12.12
N LYS A 196 -11.42 2.58 10.93
CA LYS A 196 -12.33 1.52 10.46
C LYS A 196 -11.83 0.10 10.77
N THR A 197 -10.69 -0.02 11.45
CA THR A 197 -10.04 -1.29 11.78
C THR A 197 -9.89 -2.23 10.57
N THR A 198 -9.40 -1.70 9.45
CA THR A 198 -9.20 -2.50 8.22
C THR A 198 -7.73 -2.51 7.76
N ILE A 199 -7.33 -3.60 7.13
CA ILE A 199 -6.02 -3.77 6.49
C ILE A 199 -6.25 -4.10 5.01
N GLN A 200 -5.62 -3.35 4.13
CA GLN A 200 -5.54 -3.66 2.72
C GLN A 200 -4.08 -3.91 2.35
N LEU A 201 -3.77 -5.02 1.71
CA LEU A 201 -2.45 -5.41 1.24
C LEU A 201 -2.50 -5.60 -0.28
N TYR A 202 -1.52 -5.04 -0.97
CA TYR A 202 -1.39 -5.10 -2.42
C TYR A 202 0.04 -5.43 -2.81
N LYS A 203 0.23 -6.51 -3.56
CA LYS A 203 1.54 -6.84 -4.16
C LYS A 203 1.85 -5.91 -5.33
N ARG A 204 3.14 -5.73 -5.63
CA ARG A 204 3.58 -4.96 -6.81
C ARG A 204 2.82 -5.33 -8.09
N ASN A 205 2.69 -6.62 -8.39
CA ASN A 205 2.07 -7.06 -9.65
C ASN A 205 0.58 -6.68 -9.71
N ALA A 206 -0.11 -6.70 -8.56
CA ALA A 206 -1.50 -6.24 -8.47
C ALA A 206 -1.59 -4.73 -8.72
N LEU A 207 -0.75 -3.95 -8.03
CA LEU A 207 -0.72 -2.50 -8.16
C LEU A 207 -0.40 -2.02 -9.59
N ALA A 208 0.40 -2.78 -10.34
CA ALA A 208 0.72 -2.49 -11.75
C ALA A 208 -0.49 -2.62 -12.67
N SER A 209 -1.48 -3.43 -12.28
CA SER A 209 -2.69 -3.71 -13.06
C SER A 209 -3.94 -3.00 -12.55
N PHE A 210 -3.81 -2.04 -11.62
CA PHE A 210 -4.97 -1.33 -11.08
C PHE A 210 -5.51 -0.33 -12.07
N GLU A 211 -6.79 -0.45 -12.38
CA GLU A 211 -7.56 0.56 -13.09
C GLU A 211 -8.21 1.53 -12.08
N ASP A 212 -8.94 2.51 -12.59
CA ASP A 212 -9.57 3.53 -11.76
C ASP A 212 -10.57 2.91 -10.76
N GLU A 213 -11.26 1.83 -11.12
CA GLU A 213 -12.23 1.14 -10.27
C GLU A 213 -11.58 0.49 -9.03
N GLU A 214 -10.45 -0.19 -9.17
CA GLU A 214 -9.72 -0.76 -8.04
C GLU A 214 -9.24 0.34 -7.10
N TRP A 215 -8.74 1.44 -7.65
CA TRP A 215 -8.34 2.59 -6.85
C TRP A 215 -9.51 3.27 -6.13
N GLN A 216 -10.68 3.35 -6.77
CA GLN A 216 -11.90 3.79 -6.09
C GLN A 216 -12.25 2.86 -4.92
N ARG A 217 -12.05 1.55 -5.05
CA ARG A 217 -12.26 0.61 -3.94
C ARG A 217 -11.30 0.89 -2.77
N VAL A 218 -10.02 1.11 -3.04
CA VAL A 218 -9.04 1.52 -2.00
C VAL A 218 -9.52 2.77 -1.26
N LEU A 219 -9.85 3.82 -2.02
CA LEU A 219 -10.24 5.12 -1.48
C LEU A 219 -11.62 5.13 -0.82
N SER A 220 -12.53 4.23 -1.21
CA SER A 220 -13.87 4.10 -0.58
C SER A 220 -13.79 3.78 0.92
N ASN A 221 -12.68 3.18 1.35
CA ASN A 221 -12.42 2.90 2.74
C ASN A 221 -11.92 4.12 3.54
N ILE A 222 -11.59 5.22 2.87
CA ILE A 222 -10.89 6.35 3.45
C ILE A 222 -11.83 7.55 3.50
N GLU A 223 -12.21 7.95 4.71
CA GLU A 223 -13.09 9.10 4.94
C GLU A 223 -12.38 10.21 5.73
N PRO A 224 -12.87 11.46 5.66
CA PRO A 224 -12.40 12.53 6.54
C PRO A 224 -12.36 12.08 8.01
N LYS A 225 -11.32 12.51 8.73
CA LYS A 225 -11.00 12.15 10.13
C LYS A 225 -10.56 10.71 10.36
N ASN A 226 -10.51 9.87 9.32
CA ASN A 226 -9.93 8.53 9.48
C ASN A 226 -8.43 8.66 9.74
N LYS A 227 -7.91 7.88 10.68
CA LYS A 227 -6.47 7.73 10.89
C LYS A 227 -5.96 6.63 9.98
N VAL A 228 -5.22 7.00 8.94
CA VAL A 228 -4.70 6.09 7.92
C VAL A 228 -3.19 5.97 8.06
N GLN A 229 -2.68 4.74 7.91
CA GLN A 229 -1.28 4.43 7.82
C GLN A 229 -0.98 3.76 6.49
N ILE A 230 -0.02 4.29 5.74
CA ILE A 230 0.53 3.67 4.54
C ILE A 230 1.85 3.01 4.93
N VAL A 231 2.00 1.73 4.64
CA VAL A 231 3.22 0.95 4.87
C VAL A 231 3.73 0.41 3.55
N VAL A 232 5.04 0.54 3.34
CA VAL A 232 5.76 0.13 2.13
C VAL A 232 6.73 -0.97 2.54
N VAL A 233 6.57 -2.16 2.00
CA VAL A 233 7.45 -3.30 2.29
C VAL A 233 8.39 -3.49 1.11
N PHE A 234 9.68 -3.49 1.39
CA PHE A 234 10.72 -3.74 0.41
C PHE A 234 11.06 -5.23 0.41
#